data_AF-A0AA40LFB7-F1
#
_entry.id   AF-A0AA40LFB7-F1
#
_cell.length_a   1.000
_cell.length_b   1.000
_cell.length_c   1.000
_cell.angle_alpha   90.00
_cell.angle_beta   90.00
_cell.angle_gamma   90.00
#
_symmetry.space_group_name_H-M   'P 1'
#
loop_
_entity.id
_entity.type
_entity.pdbx_description
1 polymer ?
#
loop_
_entity_poly.entity_id
_entity_poly.type
_entity_poly.pdbx_seq_one_letter_code
_entity_poly.pdbx_strand_id
1 'polypeptide(L)'
;MLSGVTSIWARDGTRRKPGWSYSRLSSRRVDDNNPLLCALSTLSLGAPGLSVSQDGAALLFCGCFLPLVAVAWGQYGDYGYPYQQYHDYSDDGWVNLNRQGFSFQCPHGQVVVAVRSIFSKKEGSDRQWNYACMPTTQSLGEPTECWWEEINRAGMQWYQTCSNNGLVAGFQSRYFESVLDREWQFYCCRYSKRCPYSCWMTTEYPGHYGEDMDMVSYSYDYYMRGATTTFSAVERDRQWKFIMCRMTDYDCEFANV
;
A
#
# COMPACT_ATOMS: atom_id res chain seq x y z
N MET A 1 -5.69 -17.23 62.63
CA MET A 1 -5.96 -18.69 62.70
C MET A 1 -6.90 -18.98 61.55
N LEU A 2 -6.40 -19.59 60.46
CA LEU A 2 -6.58 -21.02 60.11
C LEU A 2 -8.08 -21.35 59.99
N SER A 3 -8.63 -21.99 58.96
CA SER A 3 -8.23 -22.64 57.71
C SER A 3 -9.46 -23.49 57.34
N GLY A 4 -9.70 -23.84 56.07
CA GLY A 4 -10.43 -25.09 55.80
C GLY A 4 -11.46 -25.05 54.67
N VAL A 5 -10.92 -25.21 53.47
CA VAL A 5 -11.44 -25.96 52.32
C VAL A 5 -12.43 -27.08 52.65
N THR A 6 -13.49 -27.23 51.85
CA THR A 6 -13.94 -28.56 51.38
C THR A 6 -14.54 -28.45 49.99
N SER A 7 -13.98 -29.26 49.09
CA SER A 7 -14.36 -29.50 47.71
C SER A 7 -15.29 -30.71 47.63
N ILE A 8 -16.24 -30.70 46.68
CA ILE A 8 -16.95 -31.90 46.23
C ILE A 8 -16.78 -32.00 44.71
N TRP A 9 -16.31 -33.18 44.31
CA TRP A 9 -16.06 -33.65 42.94
C TRP A 9 -17.29 -34.32 42.32
N ALA A 10 -17.18 -34.57 41.01
CA ALA A 10 -17.92 -35.49 40.12
C ALA A 10 -19.12 -34.86 39.38
N ARG A 11 -19.29 -35.01 38.05
CA ARG A 11 -18.82 -36.03 37.12
C ARG A 11 -18.84 -35.51 35.68
N ASP A 12 -17.76 -35.86 34.99
CA ASP A 12 -17.63 -36.35 33.61
C ASP A 12 -18.81 -36.21 32.61
N GLY A 13 -18.47 -35.69 31.43
CA GLY A 13 -19.37 -35.47 30.30
C GLY A 13 -18.58 -35.25 29.01
N THR A 14 -17.75 -36.22 28.67
CA THR A 14 -16.99 -36.30 27.41
C THR A 14 -17.90 -36.18 26.19
N ARG A 15 -17.78 -35.08 25.44
CA ARG A 15 -18.18 -35.02 24.02
C ARG A 15 -17.00 -34.57 23.18
N ARG A 16 -16.43 -35.56 22.48
CA ARG A 16 -15.49 -35.38 21.36
C ARG A 16 -16.13 -34.50 20.29
N LYS A 17 -15.38 -33.52 19.79
CA LYS A 17 -15.59 -32.94 18.46
C LYS A 17 -14.25 -32.85 17.71
N PRO A 18 -14.30 -32.92 16.37
CA PRO A 18 -13.33 -33.66 15.58
C PRO A 18 -12.09 -32.84 15.23
N GLY A 19 -10.97 -33.56 15.13
CA GLY A 19 -9.71 -33.01 14.64
C GLY A 19 -9.83 -32.57 13.19
N TRP A 20 -9.39 -31.35 12.92
CA TRP A 20 -9.15 -30.87 11.58
C TRP A 20 -7.80 -31.41 11.11
N SER A 21 -7.85 -32.42 10.24
CA SER A 21 -6.70 -32.86 9.47
C SER A 21 -6.53 -31.89 8.29
N TYR A 22 -5.44 -31.13 8.28
CA TYR A 22 -5.01 -30.41 7.09
C TYR A 22 -4.50 -31.43 6.07
N SER A 23 -5.35 -31.76 5.11
CA SER A 23 -4.96 -32.49 3.91
C SER A 23 -4.20 -31.54 3.00
N ARG A 24 -2.92 -31.85 2.78
CA ARG A 24 -1.99 -31.14 1.92
C ARG A 24 -2.48 -31.26 0.47
N LEU A 25 -3.11 -30.22 -0.07
CA LEU A 25 -3.41 -30.13 -1.51
C LEU A 25 -2.10 -29.93 -2.27
N SER A 26 -1.63 -31.00 -2.89
CA SER A 26 -0.60 -31.00 -3.92
C SER A 26 -1.12 -30.19 -5.11
N SER A 27 -0.48 -29.06 -5.38
CA SER A 27 -0.57 -28.37 -6.67
C SER A 27 -0.05 -29.32 -7.76
N ARG A 28 -0.94 -29.73 -8.65
CA ARG A 28 -0.56 -30.36 -9.92
C ARG A 28 -0.09 -29.25 -10.85
N ARG A 29 1.14 -29.40 -11.33
CA ARG A 29 1.68 -28.74 -12.53
C ARG A 29 0.69 -28.92 -13.69
N VAL A 30 0.28 -27.83 -14.30
CA VAL A 30 -0.28 -27.84 -15.65
C VAL A 30 0.90 -27.61 -16.58
N ASP A 31 1.34 -28.68 -17.22
CA ASP A 31 2.30 -28.68 -18.32
C ASP A 31 1.52 -28.44 -19.62
N ASP A 32 1.60 -27.24 -20.20
CA ASP A 32 1.11 -26.98 -21.55
C ASP A 32 2.28 -26.98 -22.54
N ASN A 33 2.59 -28.17 -23.04
CA ASN A 33 3.38 -28.38 -24.25
C ASN A 33 2.94 -29.70 -24.90
N ASN A 34 2.05 -29.64 -25.91
CA ASN A 34 2.16 -30.54 -27.04
C ASN A 34 1.39 -30.03 -28.29
N PRO A 35 2.05 -29.93 -29.46
CA PRO A 35 1.45 -29.54 -30.73
C PRO A 35 1.06 -30.77 -31.56
N LEU A 36 -0.12 -30.75 -32.19
CA LEU A 36 -0.50 -31.67 -33.28
C LEU A 36 -1.33 -30.87 -34.29
N LEU A 37 -0.72 -30.51 -35.43
CA LEU A 37 -0.89 -31.18 -36.73
C LEU A 37 -2.29 -30.97 -37.34
N CYS A 38 -2.38 -30.05 -38.31
CA CYS A 38 -3.28 -30.22 -39.43
C CYS A 38 -2.55 -29.93 -40.74
N ALA A 39 -2.74 -30.87 -41.66
CA ALA A 39 -1.96 -31.10 -42.86
C ALA A 39 -2.42 -30.28 -44.06
N LEU A 40 -1.50 -30.18 -45.01
CA LEU A 40 -1.60 -29.65 -46.36
C LEU A 40 -2.76 -30.24 -47.18
N SER A 41 -3.32 -29.42 -48.06
CA SER A 41 -3.65 -29.85 -49.43
C SER A 41 -3.63 -28.65 -50.40
N THR A 42 -2.82 -28.81 -51.44
CA THR A 42 -2.73 -27.95 -52.63
C THR A 42 -3.74 -28.42 -53.67
N LEU A 43 -4.35 -27.50 -54.43
CA LEU A 43 -4.92 -27.76 -55.75
C LEU A 43 -4.96 -26.44 -56.54
N SER A 44 -4.72 -26.55 -57.85
CA SER A 44 -4.28 -25.52 -58.77
C SER A 44 -5.39 -25.00 -59.72
N LEU A 45 -4.98 -24.01 -60.53
CA LEU A 45 -5.46 -23.61 -61.87
C LEU A 45 -6.52 -22.51 -61.97
N GLY A 46 -6.15 -21.46 -62.72
CA GLY A 46 -7.04 -20.46 -63.29
C GLY A 46 -6.33 -19.21 -63.81
N ALA A 47 -5.66 -19.30 -64.96
CA ALA A 47 -5.35 -18.13 -65.81
C ALA A 47 -6.59 -17.80 -66.68
N PRO A 48 -6.80 -16.53 -67.11
CA PRO A 48 -6.17 -15.96 -68.32
C PRO A 48 -5.79 -14.47 -68.12
N GLY A 49 -5.06 -13.72 -68.94
CA GLY A 49 -4.46 -13.84 -70.27
C GLY A 49 -4.16 -12.41 -70.76
N LEU A 50 -3.14 -12.26 -71.64
CA LEU A 50 -2.79 -11.08 -72.50
C LEU A 50 -2.23 -9.84 -71.75
N SER A 51 -1.17 -9.13 -72.18
CA SER A 51 -0.50 -8.95 -73.47
C SER A 51 0.89 -8.27 -73.32
N VAL A 52 1.86 -8.67 -74.17
CA VAL A 52 2.85 -7.87 -74.96
C VAL A 52 3.49 -6.63 -74.29
N SER A 53 4.81 -6.50 -74.11
CA SER A 53 5.81 -6.14 -75.15
C SER A 53 7.25 -6.20 -74.60
N GLN A 54 8.20 -6.45 -75.50
CA GLN A 54 9.65 -6.55 -75.32
C GLN A 54 10.37 -5.19 -75.18
N ASP A 55 11.68 -5.31 -74.89
CA ASP A 55 12.78 -4.32 -74.90
C ASP A 55 13.02 -3.66 -73.53
N GLY A 56 14.21 -3.66 -72.93
CA GLY A 56 15.57 -3.73 -73.45
C GLY A 56 16.37 -2.59 -72.80
N ALA A 57 17.65 -2.84 -72.51
CA ALA A 57 18.68 -1.87 -72.13
C ALA A 57 18.73 -1.36 -70.67
N ALA A 58 19.81 -1.79 -70.01
CA ALA A 58 20.44 -1.12 -68.88
C ALA A 58 21.12 0.20 -69.33
N LEU A 59 21.14 1.20 -68.44
CA LEU A 59 22.33 1.96 -67.98
C LEU A 59 21.94 3.35 -67.43
N LEU A 60 22.25 3.52 -66.14
CA LEU A 60 22.83 4.69 -65.44
C LEU A 60 22.66 6.09 -66.10
N PHE A 61 22.12 7.06 -65.34
CA PHE A 61 22.86 8.26 -64.87
C PHE A 61 21.99 9.17 -63.97
N CYS A 62 22.47 9.37 -62.74
CA CYS A 62 22.62 10.64 -62.00
C CYS A 62 21.49 11.71 -62.04
N GLY A 63 20.93 12.03 -60.86
CA GLY A 63 20.11 13.23 -60.66
C GLY A 63 19.74 13.45 -59.19
N CYS A 64 20.40 14.42 -58.56
CA CYS A 64 20.29 14.82 -57.17
C CYS A 64 18.86 15.12 -56.70
N PHE A 65 18.40 14.46 -55.63
CA PHE A 65 17.44 15.01 -54.68
C PHE A 65 17.75 14.47 -53.27
N LEU A 66 18.47 15.27 -52.48
CA LEU A 66 18.34 15.21 -51.02
C LEU A 66 17.52 16.44 -50.62
N PRO A 67 16.48 16.23 -49.81
CA PRO A 67 16.57 16.85 -48.51
C PRO A 67 16.16 15.88 -47.38
N LEU A 68 17.06 15.77 -46.41
CA LEU A 68 16.77 15.92 -44.98
C LEU A 68 15.36 15.51 -44.52
N VAL A 69 15.20 14.24 -44.17
CA VAL A 69 14.22 13.85 -43.14
C VAL A 69 14.95 12.98 -42.12
N ALA A 70 15.71 13.63 -41.26
CA ALA A 70 16.24 13.02 -40.04
C ALA A 70 16.16 14.05 -38.91
N VAL A 71 14.93 14.44 -38.56
CA VAL A 71 14.64 15.12 -37.29
C VAL A 71 13.30 14.60 -36.77
N ALA A 72 13.28 14.28 -35.48
CA ALA A 72 12.13 13.94 -34.64
C ALA A 72 11.59 12.50 -34.74
N TRP A 73 12.36 11.56 -34.18
CA TRP A 73 11.78 10.56 -33.26
C TRP A 73 12.34 10.78 -31.86
N GLY A 74 12.21 12.03 -31.41
CA GLY A 74 12.16 12.34 -29.99
C GLY A 74 10.69 12.47 -29.62
N GLN A 75 10.30 11.80 -28.53
CA GLN A 75 9.12 12.14 -27.74
C GLN A 75 7.76 11.89 -28.41
N TYR A 76 7.31 10.64 -28.42
CA TYR A 76 5.91 10.38 -28.09
C TYR A 76 5.90 9.27 -27.03
N GLY A 77 6.08 9.70 -25.78
CA GLY A 77 5.90 8.86 -24.61
C GLY A 77 4.44 8.45 -24.54
N ASP A 78 4.20 7.16 -24.73
CA ASP A 78 2.93 6.52 -24.45
C ASP A 78 2.71 6.56 -22.93
N TYR A 79 1.95 7.55 -22.47
CA TYR A 79 1.45 7.66 -21.09
C TYR A 79 0.32 6.64 -20.89
N GLY A 80 0.64 5.36 -21.03
CA GLY A 80 -0.15 4.27 -20.52
C GLY A 80 0.19 4.06 -19.05
N TYR A 81 -0.60 4.65 -18.14
CA TYR A 81 -0.55 4.26 -16.73
C TYR A 81 -0.90 2.76 -16.65
N PRO A 82 0.02 1.88 -16.21
CA PRO A 82 -0.34 0.50 -15.97
C PRO A 82 -1.23 0.44 -14.74
N TYR A 83 -2.53 0.28 -14.99
CA TYR A 83 -3.48 -0.26 -14.02
C TYR A 83 -2.91 -1.61 -13.54
N GLN A 84 -2.85 -1.80 -12.21
CA GLN A 84 -2.32 -2.99 -11.51
C GLN A 84 -0.80 -3.08 -11.33
N GLN A 85 -0.28 -2.16 -10.53
CA GLN A 85 0.70 -2.56 -9.52
C GLN A 85 0.18 -2.03 -8.17
N TYR A 86 -0.82 -2.74 -7.62
CA TYR A 86 -0.88 -2.82 -6.15
C TYR A 86 0.54 -3.21 -5.75
N HIS A 87 1.19 -2.36 -4.96
CA HIS A 87 2.41 -2.77 -4.27
C HIS A 87 2.12 -4.15 -3.72
N ASP A 88 2.82 -5.13 -4.28
CA ASP A 88 2.88 -6.47 -3.73
C ASP A 88 3.13 -6.25 -2.23
N TYR A 89 2.32 -6.90 -1.41
CA TYR A 89 2.51 -6.91 0.02
C TYR A 89 3.80 -7.66 0.28
N SER A 90 4.93 -7.02 -0.02
CA SER A 90 6.22 -7.53 0.35
C SER A 90 6.11 -7.87 1.81
N ASP A 91 6.50 -9.11 2.07
CA ASP A 91 6.58 -9.79 3.34
C ASP A 91 7.57 -9.06 4.28
N ASP A 92 7.41 -7.75 4.41
CA ASP A 92 8.29 -6.82 5.13
C ASP A 92 8.08 -6.90 6.64
N GLY A 93 7.32 -7.90 7.08
CA GLY A 93 7.14 -8.27 8.47
C GLY A 93 6.42 -7.23 9.32
N TRP A 94 6.30 -7.56 10.59
CA TRP A 94 5.85 -6.63 11.61
C TRP A 94 7.01 -5.70 11.98
N VAL A 95 6.78 -4.39 12.00
CA VAL A 95 7.81 -3.41 12.38
C VAL A 95 8.20 -3.50 13.86
N ASN A 96 7.44 -4.27 14.64
CA ASN A 96 7.70 -4.53 16.05
C ASN A 96 7.21 -5.91 16.49
N LEU A 97 7.83 -6.40 17.56
CA LEU A 97 7.25 -7.41 18.44
C LEU A 97 6.34 -6.76 19.49
N ASN A 98 5.54 -7.57 20.19
CA ASN A 98 4.72 -7.07 21.29
C ASN A 98 5.58 -6.44 22.39
N ARG A 99 5.06 -5.38 23.00
CA ARG A 99 5.65 -4.52 24.02
C ARG A 99 6.95 -3.83 23.62
N GLN A 100 7.37 -3.97 22.37
CA GLN A 100 8.52 -3.29 21.81
C GLN A 100 8.09 -1.97 21.16
N GLY A 101 8.91 -0.93 21.34
CA GLY A 101 8.78 0.31 20.59
C GLY A 101 9.32 0.17 19.16
N PHE A 102 8.93 1.09 18.28
CA PHE A 102 9.44 1.16 16.91
C PHE A 102 9.49 2.60 16.40
N SER A 103 10.29 2.82 15.37
CA SER A 103 10.29 4.03 14.55
C SER A 103 10.30 3.58 13.10
N PHE A 104 9.20 3.86 12.40
CA PHE A 104 8.99 3.53 11.00
C PHE A 104 8.93 4.81 10.18
N GLN A 105 9.66 4.86 9.07
CA GLN A 105 9.66 5.96 8.13
C GLN A 105 9.60 5.39 6.72
N CYS A 106 8.75 5.98 5.88
CA CYS A 106 8.74 5.70 4.47
C CYS A 106 10.03 6.22 3.81
N PRO A 107 10.47 5.60 2.70
CA PRO A 107 11.55 6.14 1.90
C PRO A 107 11.28 7.60 1.49
N HIS A 108 12.35 8.34 1.22
CA HIS A 108 12.26 9.75 0.82
C HIS A 108 11.30 9.95 -0.38
N GLY A 109 10.40 10.93 -0.28
CA GLY A 109 9.38 11.21 -1.30
C GLY A 109 8.15 10.29 -1.25
N GLN A 110 8.09 9.36 -0.30
CA GLN A 110 6.93 8.49 -0.09
C GLN A 110 6.14 8.86 1.18
N VAL A 111 4.88 8.46 1.21
CA VAL A 111 3.95 8.68 2.33
C VAL A 111 3.25 7.38 2.72
N VAL A 112 2.73 7.32 3.95
CA VAL A 112 2.00 6.14 4.44
C VAL A 112 0.64 6.06 3.76
N VAL A 113 0.33 4.89 3.20
CA VAL A 113 -0.95 4.61 2.53
C VAL A 113 -1.71 3.44 3.16
N ALA A 114 -1.04 2.59 3.95
CA ALA A 114 -1.71 1.54 4.70
C ALA A 114 -1.18 1.46 6.13
N VAL A 115 -2.08 1.15 7.06
CA VAL A 115 -1.78 0.89 8.46
C VAL A 115 -2.48 -0.39 8.86
N ARG A 116 -1.69 -1.35 9.34
CA ARG A 116 -2.15 -2.65 9.76
C ARG A 116 -1.70 -2.96 11.16
N SER A 117 -2.54 -3.70 11.87
CA SER A 117 -2.13 -4.26 13.14
C SER A 117 -2.86 -5.54 13.49
N ILE A 118 -2.18 -6.41 14.23
CA ILE A 118 -2.80 -7.56 14.89
C ILE A 118 -2.79 -7.34 16.39
N PHE A 119 -3.90 -7.66 17.05
CA PHE A 119 -4.04 -7.47 18.49
C PHE A 119 -3.78 -8.76 19.28
N SER A 120 -3.09 -8.63 20.42
CA SER A 120 -2.89 -9.74 21.35
C SER A 120 -3.15 -9.35 22.80
N LYS A 121 -4.27 -9.83 23.33
CA LYS A 121 -4.61 -9.71 24.76
C LYS A 121 -3.59 -10.40 25.67
N LYS A 122 -3.05 -11.55 25.23
CA LYS A 122 -2.08 -12.34 26.00
C LYS A 122 -0.72 -11.66 26.09
N GLU A 123 -0.35 -10.89 25.08
CA GLU A 123 0.94 -10.22 25.01
C GLU A 123 0.90 -8.80 25.60
N GLY A 124 0.07 -8.58 26.61
CA GLY A 124 -0.03 -7.29 27.31
C GLY A 124 -1.11 -6.37 26.75
N SER A 125 -2.08 -6.91 26.01
CA SER A 125 -3.08 -6.12 25.27
C SER A 125 -2.38 -5.13 24.35
N ASP A 126 -1.54 -5.68 23.50
CA ASP A 126 -0.68 -4.91 22.62
C ASP A 126 -0.88 -5.31 21.16
N ARG A 127 -0.38 -4.45 20.27
CA ARG A 127 -0.46 -4.62 18.83
C ARG A 127 0.92 -4.71 18.19
N GLN A 128 1.03 -5.61 17.22
CA GLN A 128 2.10 -5.58 16.23
C GLN A 128 1.63 -4.77 15.03
N TRP A 129 2.53 -3.97 14.45
CA TRP A 129 2.20 -3.00 13.42
C TRP A 129 2.90 -3.30 12.11
N ASN A 130 2.24 -2.99 11.01
CA ASN A 130 2.80 -3.02 9.67
C ASN A 130 2.26 -1.82 8.89
N TYR A 131 3.10 -1.24 8.04
CA TYR A 131 2.80 -0.04 7.29
C TYR A 131 3.21 -0.24 5.84
N ALA A 132 2.45 0.35 4.92
CA ALA A 132 2.85 0.42 3.52
C ALA A 132 3.03 1.87 3.08
N CYS A 133 4.01 2.08 2.22
CA CYS A 133 4.37 3.38 1.66
C CYS A 133 4.05 3.43 0.17
N MET A 134 3.81 4.64 -0.32
CA MET A 134 3.64 4.88 -1.74
C MET A 134 4.39 6.16 -2.15
N PRO A 135 5.04 6.18 -3.33
CA PRO A 135 5.57 7.41 -3.91
C PRO A 135 4.49 8.47 -4.07
N THR A 136 4.82 9.70 -3.68
CA THR A 136 3.96 10.85 -3.98
C THR A 136 4.02 11.21 -5.46
N THR A 137 2.94 11.77 -5.99
CA THR A 137 2.90 12.20 -7.39
C THR A 137 3.78 13.43 -7.59
N GLN A 138 4.40 13.55 -8.77
CA GLN A 138 5.27 14.70 -9.11
C GLN A 138 4.57 16.06 -8.97
N SER A 139 3.24 16.09 -9.02
CA SER A 139 2.43 17.29 -8.81
C SER A 139 2.57 17.87 -7.40
N LEU A 140 2.86 17.06 -6.37
CA LEU A 140 3.10 17.55 -5.01
C LEU A 140 4.42 18.33 -4.90
N GLY A 141 5.33 18.13 -5.85
CA GLY A 141 6.69 18.65 -5.81
C GLY A 141 7.62 17.78 -4.96
N GLU A 142 8.86 18.25 -4.78
CA GLU A 142 9.81 17.56 -3.91
C GLU A 142 9.44 17.77 -2.43
N PRO A 143 9.71 16.77 -1.56
CA PRO A 143 9.63 16.96 -0.12
C PRO A 143 10.68 17.99 0.32
N THR A 144 10.24 19.02 1.03
CA THR A 144 11.09 20.16 1.43
C THR A 144 11.64 20.00 2.83
N GLU A 145 10.82 19.49 3.74
CA GLU A 145 11.11 19.41 5.16
C GLU A 145 10.35 18.24 5.77
N CYS A 146 11.00 17.49 6.64
CA CYS A 146 10.36 16.43 7.41
C CYS A 146 10.72 16.56 8.89
N TRP A 147 9.76 16.28 9.76
CA TRP A 147 9.91 16.43 11.20
C TRP A 147 9.02 15.44 11.95
N TRP A 148 9.33 15.26 13.23
CA TRP A 148 8.48 14.51 14.14
C TRP A 148 7.51 15.47 14.83
N GLU A 149 6.23 15.11 14.87
CA GLU A 149 5.20 15.80 15.65
C GLU A 149 5.39 15.58 17.15
N GLU A 150 4.54 16.15 18.00
CA GLU A 150 4.60 15.87 19.43
C GLU A 150 4.11 14.45 19.77
N ILE A 151 4.73 13.82 20.77
CA ILE A 151 4.31 12.52 21.28
C ILE A 151 3.09 12.66 22.19
N ASN A 152 2.12 11.75 22.05
CA ASN A 152 0.94 11.74 22.92
C ASN A 152 1.23 11.09 24.29
N ARG A 153 0.23 11.14 25.18
CA ARG A 153 0.23 10.38 26.43
C ARG A 153 -0.59 9.11 26.30
N ALA A 154 -0.01 7.99 26.74
CA ALA A 154 -0.70 6.70 26.81
C ALA A 154 -1.93 6.76 27.74
N GLY A 155 -2.93 5.91 27.47
CA GLY A 155 -4.19 5.82 28.20
C GLY A 155 -5.21 6.95 27.92
N MET A 156 -4.85 7.94 27.11
CA MET A 156 -5.72 9.08 26.77
C MET A 156 -6.13 9.04 25.31
N GLN A 157 -7.29 9.64 24.99
CA GLN A 157 -7.63 9.93 23.60
C GLN A 157 -6.56 10.81 22.95
N TRP A 158 -6.36 10.65 21.65
CA TRP A 158 -5.36 11.42 20.92
C TRP A 158 -5.94 11.93 19.62
N TYR A 159 -5.58 13.15 19.25
CA TYR A 159 -5.88 13.77 17.97
C TYR A 159 -4.61 14.51 17.58
N GLN A 160 -4.05 14.17 16.42
CA GLN A 160 -2.91 14.91 15.87
C GLN A 160 -3.04 14.95 14.35
N THR A 161 -2.69 16.10 13.79
CA THR A 161 -2.42 16.27 12.37
C THR A 161 -1.02 16.77 12.20
N CYS A 162 -0.36 16.38 11.12
CA CYS A 162 0.85 17.04 10.68
C CYS A 162 0.62 18.55 10.57
N SER A 163 1.45 19.31 11.28
CA SER A 163 1.55 20.76 11.20
C SER A 163 2.04 21.19 9.81
N ASN A 164 2.10 22.50 9.55
CA ASN A 164 2.72 23.06 8.32
C ASN A 164 2.28 22.39 7.00
N ASN A 165 1.03 21.96 6.90
CA ASN A 165 0.48 21.27 5.73
C ASN A 165 1.22 19.95 5.36
N GLY A 166 1.89 19.32 6.33
CA GLY A 166 2.58 18.06 6.12
C GLY A 166 1.64 16.87 5.92
N LEU A 167 2.20 15.80 5.38
CA LEU A 167 1.59 14.49 5.20
C LEU A 167 2.31 13.47 6.07
N VAL A 168 1.59 12.45 6.53
CA VAL A 168 2.16 11.38 7.35
C VAL A 168 3.06 10.49 6.49
N ALA A 169 4.35 10.51 6.79
CA ALA A 169 5.39 9.71 6.15
C ALA A 169 5.96 8.65 7.09
N GLY A 170 5.48 8.55 8.33
CA GLY A 170 5.95 7.53 9.27
C GLY A 170 5.28 7.62 10.63
N PHE A 171 5.61 6.64 11.47
CA PHE A 171 5.05 6.43 12.79
C PHE A 171 6.16 6.05 13.76
N GLN A 172 6.13 6.62 14.96
CA GLN A 172 6.91 6.16 16.08
C GLN A 172 5.96 5.82 17.22
N SER A 173 6.28 4.72 17.91
CA SER A 173 5.49 4.30 19.05
C SER A 173 6.34 3.65 20.12
N ARG A 174 5.95 3.86 21.37
CA ARG A 174 6.54 3.23 22.54
C ARG A 174 5.45 2.59 23.39
N TYR A 175 5.65 1.35 23.80
CA TYR A 175 4.75 0.67 24.73
C TYR A 175 4.94 1.20 26.16
N PHE A 176 3.83 1.47 26.84
CA PHE A 176 3.77 2.01 28.20
C PHE A 176 3.05 1.05 29.14
N GLU A 177 3.84 0.28 29.88
CA GLU A 177 3.37 -0.88 30.65
C GLU A 177 2.35 -0.53 31.74
N SER A 178 2.45 0.64 32.37
CA SER A 178 1.58 0.98 33.51
C SER A 178 0.09 1.11 33.15
N VAL A 179 -0.23 1.40 31.89
CA VAL A 179 -1.62 1.53 31.41
C VAL A 179 -1.98 0.51 30.33
N LEU A 180 -1.01 -0.33 29.93
CA LEU A 180 -1.11 -1.32 28.85
C LEU A 180 -1.59 -0.68 27.54
N ASP A 181 -0.82 0.30 27.08
CA ASP A 181 -1.12 1.07 25.87
C ASP A 181 0.18 1.62 25.27
N ARG A 182 0.07 2.33 24.15
CA ARG A 182 1.18 2.94 23.43
C ARG A 182 1.10 4.46 23.42
N GLU A 183 2.28 5.07 23.49
CA GLU A 183 2.52 6.43 23.06
C GLU A 183 2.81 6.45 21.55
N TRP A 184 2.46 7.54 20.89
CA TRP A 184 2.38 7.70 19.45
C TRP A 184 2.87 9.07 19.01
N GLN A 185 3.58 9.07 17.88
CA GLN A 185 4.13 10.26 17.26
C GLN A 185 4.16 10.05 15.74
N PHE A 186 3.80 11.08 14.98
CA PHE A 186 3.87 11.03 13.52
C PHE A 186 5.20 11.60 13.01
N TYR A 187 5.74 10.95 11.99
CA TYR A 187 6.74 11.56 11.13
C TYR A 187 6.02 12.20 9.95
N CYS A 188 6.21 13.50 9.79
CA CYS A 188 5.51 14.31 8.81
C CYS A 188 6.50 14.87 7.80
N CYS A 189 6.09 14.96 6.54
CA CYS A 189 6.85 15.60 5.48
C CYS A 189 5.98 16.63 4.75
N ARG A 190 6.53 17.82 4.51
CA ARG A 190 5.95 18.88 3.69
C ARG A 190 6.47 18.78 2.26
N TYR A 191 5.60 19.11 1.32
CA TYR A 191 5.89 19.11 -0.11
C TYR A 191 5.83 20.53 -0.67
N SER A 192 6.69 20.82 -1.66
CA SER A 192 6.96 22.19 -2.14
C SER A 192 5.84 22.85 -2.92
N LYS A 193 4.85 22.11 -3.41
CA LYS A 193 3.82 22.67 -4.30
C LYS A 193 2.43 22.68 -3.69
N ARG A 194 1.90 21.54 -3.24
CA ARG A 194 0.46 21.42 -2.95
C ARG A 194 0.15 21.39 -1.46
N CYS A 195 -1.04 21.86 -1.09
CA CYS A 195 -1.53 21.77 0.28
C CYS A 195 -2.65 20.75 0.43
N PRO A 196 -2.75 20.12 1.62
CA PRO A 196 -3.93 19.36 2.00
C PRO A 196 -5.16 20.28 2.10
N TYR A 197 -6.25 19.88 1.47
CA TYR A 197 -7.56 20.51 1.57
C TYR A 197 -8.67 19.44 1.55
N SER A 198 -9.91 19.85 1.84
CA SER A 198 -11.08 18.96 1.81
C SER A 198 -10.87 17.66 2.60
N CYS A 199 -10.42 17.80 3.85
CA CYS A 199 -10.13 16.66 4.71
C CYS A 199 -11.40 16.04 5.30
N TRP A 200 -11.39 14.72 5.46
CA TRP A 200 -12.43 13.96 6.13
C TRP A 200 -11.81 12.88 7.03
N MET A 201 -12.57 12.40 8.01
CA MET A 201 -12.15 11.30 8.88
C MET A 201 -12.71 9.98 8.39
N THR A 202 -11.88 8.94 8.37
CA THR A 202 -12.35 7.58 8.11
C THR A 202 -13.32 7.10 9.19
N THR A 203 -13.96 5.96 8.94
CA THR A 203 -14.58 5.16 9.98
C THR A 203 -13.53 4.65 10.98
N GLU A 204 -14.01 4.07 12.08
CA GLU A 204 -13.15 3.41 13.09
C GLU A 204 -12.44 2.18 12.52
N TYR A 205 -11.16 2.05 12.87
CA TYR A 205 -10.29 0.94 12.56
C TYR A 205 -9.51 0.52 13.82
N PRO A 206 -9.60 -0.75 14.26
CA PRO A 206 -10.64 -1.70 13.87
C PRO A 206 -12.05 -1.21 14.24
N GLY A 207 -13.08 -1.85 13.69
CA GLY A 207 -14.48 -1.55 14.01
C GLY A 207 -14.84 -1.84 15.47
N HIS A 208 -14.17 -2.82 16.09
CA HIS A 208 -14.27 -3.11 17.51
C HIS A 208 -12.90 -3.34 18.16
N TYR A 209 -12.80 -3.04 19.46
CA TYR A 209 -11.59 -3.33 20.23
C TYR A 209 -11.24 -4.83 20.20
N GLY A 210 -9.95 -5.11 20.14
CA GLY A 210 -9.39 -6.45 20.11
C GLY A 210 -9.38 -7.12 18.74
N GLU A 211 -10.01 -6.51 17.73
CA GLU A 211 -9.94 -6.98 16.35
C GLU A 211 -8.68 -6.48 15.64
N ASP A 212 -8.34 -7.17 14.55
CA ASP A 212 -7.23 -6.78 13.68
C ASP A 212 -7.61 -5.56 12.85
N MET A 213 -6.63 -4.71 12.61
CA MET A 213 -6.79 -3.47 11.86
C MET A 213 -6.19 -3.64 10.47
N ASP A 214 -6.96 -3.31 9.43
CA ASP A 214 -6.46 -3.18 8.07
C ASP A 214 -7.09 -1.93 7.44
N MET A 215 -6.36 -0.82 7.52
CA MET A 215 -6.72 0.42 6.84
C MET A 215 -5.81 0.60 5.63
N VAL A 216 -6.41 0.75 4.46
CA VAL A 216 -5.71 1.04 3.20
C VAL A 216 -6.37 2.22 2.52
N SER A 217 -5.58 3.23 2.14
CA SER A 217 -6.01 4.30 1.26
C SER A 217 -6.04 3.77 -0.18
N TYR A 218 -7.24 3.47 -0.69
CA TYR A 218 -7.42 2.95 -2.05
C TYR A 218 -7.34 4.02 -3.14
N SER A 219 -7.36 5.30 -2.78
CA SER A 219 -7.42 6.40 -3.73
C SER A 219 -6.10 7.16 -3.75
N TYR A 220 -5.47 7.21 -4.92
CA TYR A 220 -4.21 7.93 -5.16
C TYR A 220 -4.31 9.45 -4.90
N ASP A 221 -5.52 9.99 -4.85
CA ASP A 221 -5.77 11.42 -4.60
C ASP A 221 -5.96 11.80 -3.13
N TYR A 222 -5.96 10.83 -2.20
CA TYR A 222 -6.12 11.09 -0.77
C TYR A 222 -4.90 10.66 0.02
N TYR A 223 -4.43 11.57 0.86
CA TYR A 223 -3.24 11.41 1.68
C TYR A 223 -3.58 11.51 3.16
N MET A 224 -2.90 10.70 3.97
CA MET A 224 -3.03 10.76 5.41
C MET A 224 -2.35 12.02 5.95
N ARG A 225 -3.11 12.85 6.65
CA ARG A 225 -2.61 14.04 7.36
C ARG A 225 -2.44 13.79 8.86
N GLY A 226 -3.05 12.75 9.39
CA GLY A 226 -3.00 12.42 10.82
C GLY A 226 -4.05 11.41 11.21
N ALA A 227 -4.33 11.33 12.51
CA ALA A 227 -5.38 10.47 13.02
C ALA A 227 -5.94 10.99 14.35
N THR A 228 -7.09 10.44 14.71
CA THR A 228 -7.63 10.47 16.06
C THR A 228 -7.81 9.06 16.59
N THR A 229 -7.62 8.87 17.89
CA THR A 229 -7.76 7.58 18.54
C THR A 229 -8.58 7.68 19.81
N THR A 230 -9.36 6.64 20.05
CA THR A 230 -10.06 6.40 21.32
C THR A 230 -9.43 5.21 22.01
N PHE A 231 -9.26 5.29 23.32
CA PHE A 231 -8.67 4.24 24.14
C PHE A 231 -9.72 3.64 25.08
N SER A 232 -9.79 2.31 25.13
CA SER A 232 -10.63 1.59 26.10
C SER A 232 -9.78 1.13 27.28
N ALA A 233 -10.05 1.65 28.48
CA ALA A 233 -9.41 1.19 29.71
C ALA A 233 -9.86 -0.22 30.13
N VAL A 234 -10.95 -0.74 29.57
CA VAL A 234 -11.42 -2.11 29.82
C VAL A 234 -10.71 -3.10 28.90
N GLU A 235 -10.68 -2.81 27.60
CA GLU A 235 -10.05 -3.70 26.61
C GLU A 235 -8.54 -3.50 26.46
N ARG A 236 -8.02 -2.37 26.97
CA ARG A 236 -6.60 -1.98 26.88
C ARG A 236 -6.14 -1.92 25.43
N ASP A 237 -6.94 -1.24 24.62
CA ASP A 237 -6.77 -1.21 23.18
C ASP A 237 -7.28 0.11 22.59
N ARG A 238 -6.84 0.43 21.37
CA ARG A 238 -7.18 1.67 20.66
C ARG A 238 -7.90 1.39 19.35
N GLN A 239 -8.87 2.27 19.05
CA GLN A 239 -9.43 2.42 17.72
C GLN A 239 -8.95 3.73 17.10
N TRP A 240 -8.85 3.74 15.79
CA TRP A 240 -8.27 4.81 14.99
C TRP A 240 -9.29 5.33 13.98
N LYS A 241 -9.31 6.65 13.77
CA LYS A 241 -9.86 7.28 12.57
C LYS A 241 -8.76 8.09 11.94
N PHE A 242 -8.49 7.85 10.67
CA PHE A 242 -7.44 8.57 9.96
C PHE A 242 -8.03 9.81 9.29
N ILE A 243 -7.26 10.89 9.27
CA ILE A 243 -7.63 12.15 8.64
C ILE A 243 -7.05 12.12 7.23
N MET A 244 -7.92 11.97 6.24
CA MET A 244 -7.57 11.85 4.83
C MET A 244 -7.90 13.15 4.10
N CYS A 245 -6.96 13.70 3.35
CA CYS A 245 -7.10 14.97 2.66
C CYS A 245 -6.78 14.83 1.17
N ARG A 246 -7.40 15.67 0.34
CA ARG A 246 -6.99 15.86 -1.05
C ARG A 246 -5.87 16.90 -1.13
N MET A 247 -5.16 16.95 -2.25
CA MET A 247 -4.13 17.97 -2.51
C MET A 247 -4.59 18.95 -3.57
N THR A 248 -4.37 20.25 -3.33
CA THR A 248 -4.75 21.32 -4.25
C THR A 248 -4.21 21.07 -5.66
N ASP A 249 -4.89 21.62 -6.66
CA ASP A 249 -4.41 21.65 -8.05
C ASP A 249 -3.49 22.85 -8.32
N TYR A 250 -3.57 23.90 -7.48
CA TYR A 250 -2.68 25.05 -7.47
C TYR A 250 -1.56 24.92 -6.43
N ASP A 251 -0.48 25.67 -6.68
CA ASP A 251 0.66 25.74 -5.77
C ASP A 251 0.35 26.67 -4.58
N CYS A 252 0.74 26.25 -3.39
CA CYS A 252 0.54 27.01 -2.17
C CYS A 252 1.66 28.01 -1.93
N GLU A 253 1.28 29.20 -1.49
CA GLU A 253 2.22 30.15 -0.91
C GLU A 253 2.63 29.65 0.48
N PHE A 254 3.69 28.86 0.56
CA PHE A 254 4.33 28.56 1.83
C PHE A 254 5.06 29.83 2.27
N ALA A 255 4.41 30.63 3.12
CA ALA A 255 5.07 31.77 3.73
C ALA A 255 6.30 31.24 4.49
N ASN A 256 7.49 31.58 4.00
CA ASN A 256 8.72 31.47 4.77
C ASN A 256 8.60 32.52 5.88
N VAL A 257 8.11 32.12 7.05
CA VAL A 257 8.12 32.95 8.26
C VAL A 257 9.43 32.71 8.99
#